data_AF-A0A1E7H3T6-F1
#
_entry.id   AF-A0A1E7H3T6-F1
#
_cell.length_a   1.000
_cell.length_b   1.000
_cell.length_c   1.000
_cell.angle_alpha   90.00
_cell.angle_beta   90.00
_cell.angle_gamma   90.00
#
_symmetry.space_group_name_H-M   'P 1'
#
loop_
_entity.id
_entity.type
_entity.pdbx_description
1 polymer ?
#
loop_
_entity_poly.entity_id
_entity_poly.type
_entity_poly.pdbx_seq_one_letter_code
_entity_poly.pdbx_strand_id
1 'polypeptide(L)' 'MGELEAKRERVTRHDLRHDRHTVSLLTDHLVFSPKYRGKVLLGDVAEAAEEIIRETCKELDIDIIDKPFFRKESFTKET' A
#
# COMPACT_ATOMS: atom_id res chain seq x y z
N MET A 1 -14.90 -2.41 20.99
CA MET A 1 -15.43 -3.73 20.60
C MET A 1 -16.46 -3.47 19.51
N GLY A 2 -15.99 -3.24 18.28
CA GLY A 2 -16.83 -3.03 17.11
C GLY A 2 -16.42 -4.08 16.10
N GLU A 3 -17.39 -4.88 15.68
CA GLU A 3 -17.23 -6.03 14.80
C GLU A 3 -16.56 -5.59 13.50
N LEU A 4 -15.30 -6.00 13.31
CA LEU A 4 -14.73 -6.10 11.98
C LEU A 4 -15.39 -7.33 11.35
N GLU A 5 -16.59 -7.12 10.80
CA GLU A 5 -17.13 -8.00 9.77
C GLU A 5 -16.13 -8.00 8.61
N ALA A 6 -15.15 -8.89 8.69
CA ALA A 6 -14.37 -9.30 7.54
C ALA A 6 -15.37 -9.91 6.56
N LYS A 7 -15.87 -9.10 5.63
CA LYS A 7 -16.53 -9.57 4.42
C LYS A 7 -15.58 -10.59 3.78
N ARG A 8 -15.85 -11.87 4.01
CA ARG A 8 -15.17 -12.97 3.33
C ARG A 8 -15.72 -13.02 1.92
N GLU A 9 -15.32 -12.06 1.10
CA GLU A 9 -15.54 -12.10 -0.33
C GLU A 9 -14.85 -13.38 -0.84
N ARG A 10 -15.61 -14.21 -1.57
CA ARG A 10 -15.06 -15.46 -2.10
C ARG A 10 -14.07 -15.09 -3.19
N VAL A 11 -12.78 -15.17 -2.87
CA VAL A 11 -11.70 -15.14 -3.87
C VAL A 11 -12.02 -16.18 -4.95
N THR A 12 -12.26 -15.72 -6.16
CA THR A 12 -12.54 -16.58 -7.30
C THR A 12 -11.22 -17.10 -7.86
N ARG A 13 -11.24 -18.20 -8.63
CA ARG A 13 -10.01 -18.72 -9.26
C ARG A 13 -9.32 -17.69 -10.17
N HIS A 14 -10.06 -16.69 -10.67
CA HIS A 14 -9.52 -15.66 -11.56
C HIS A 14 -8.71 -14.60 -10.83
N ASP A 15 -8.85 -14.50 -9.50
CA ASP A 15 -8.15 -13.53 -8.66
C ASP A 15 -6.77 -14.02 -8.21
N LEU A 16 -6.42 -15.28 -8.52
CA LEU A 16 -5.13 -15.88 -8.17
C LEU A 16 -4.10 -15.60 -9.27
N ARG A 17 -2.89 -15.22 -8.88
CA ARG A 17 -1.75 -15.15 -9.80
C ARG A 17 -1.30 -16.56 -10.17
N HIS A 18 -1.07 -16.79 -11.45
CA HIS A 18 -0.63 -18.07 -11.98
C HIS A 18 0.74 -17.93 -12.67
N ASP A 19 1.67 -18.79 -12.29
CA ASP A 19 2.94 -19.03 -12.99
C ASP A 19 2.99 -20.50 -13.43
N ARG A 20 4.04 -20.91 -14.17
CA ARG A 20 4.19 -22.25 -14.76
C ARG A 20 3.91 -23.41 -13.78
N HIS A 21 4.28 -23.24 -12.52
CA HIS A 21 4.13 -24.28 -11.49
C HIS A 21 3.59 -23.75 -10.15
N THR A 22 3.13 -22.49 -10.11
CA THR A 22 2.73 -21.83 -8.86
C THR A 22 1.39 -21.12 -9.04
N VAL A 23 0.49 -21.29 -8.07
CA VAL A 23 -0.74 -20.51 -7.95
C VAL A 23 -0.69 -19.81 -6.60
N SER A 24 -0.78 -18.49 -6.58
CA SER A 24 -0.62 -17.71 -5.35
C SER A 24 -1.51 -16.47 -5.30
N LEU A 25 -1.80 -16.04 -4.09
CA LEU A 25 -2.37 -14.73 -3.77
C LEU A 25 -1.56 -14.19 -2.61
N LEU A 26 -0.50 -13.45 -2.92
CA LEU A 26 0.39 -12.86 -1.94
C LEU A 26 0.02 -11.40 -1.81
N THR A 27 -0.47 -11.02 -0.63
CA THR A 27 -0.89 -9.66 -0.32
C THR A 27 -0.21 -9.21 0.96
N ASP A 28 0.64 -8.20 0.86
CA ASP A 28 1.40 -7.66 1.97
C ASP A 28 0.93 -6.24 2.32
N HIS A 29 0.90 -5.92 3.62
CA HIS A 29 0.61 -4.58 4.12
C HIS A 29 1.91 -3.89 4.52
N LEU A 30 2.43 -3.05 3.63
CA LEU A 30 3.70 -2.34 3.81
C LEU A 30 3.49 -0.96 4.46
N VAL A 31 4.19 -0.69 5.57
CA VAL A 31 4.22 0.62 6.22
C VAL A 31 5.67 1.01 6.50
N PHE A 32 6.05 2.23 6.12
CA PHE A 32 7.35 2.80 6.43
C PHE A 32 7.23 4.23 6.95
N SER A 33 8.34 4.80 7.42
CA SER A 33 8.40 6.18 7.90
C SER A 33 9.70 6.84 7.46
N PRO A 34 9.70 8.16 7.20
CA PRO A 34 10.92 8.89 6.88
C PRO A 34 11.89 8.86 8.06
N LYS A 35 13.18 9.04 7.78
CA LYS A 35 14.22 9.13 8.80
C LYS A 35 13.86 10.20 9.84
N TYR A 36 14.03 9.87 11.12
CA TYR A 36 13.63 10.72 12.27
C TYR A 36 12.13 11.07 12.34
N ARG A 37 11.27 10.37 11.59
CA ARG A 37 9.83 10.68 11.49
C ARG A 37 9.56 12.15 11.15
N GLY A 38 10.44 12.75 10.34
CA GLY A 38 10.28 14.14 9.90
C GLY A 38 9.03 14.30 9.03
N LYS A 39 8.38 15.46 9.12
CA LYS A 39 7.18 15.82 8.34
C LYS A 39 7.55 16.23 6.91
N VAL A 40 8.26 15.36 6.19
CA VAL A 40 8.85 15.67 4.86
C VAL A 40 8.00 15.18 3.69
N LEU A 41 7.15 14.18 3.91
CA LEU A 41 6.25 13.63 2.88
C LEU A 41 4.96 14.45 2.83
N LEU A 42 5.08 15.71 2.41
CA LEU A 42 3.98 16.68 2.30
C LEU A 42 4.06 17.41 0.95
N GLY A 43 2.91 17.86 0.44
CA GLY A 43 2.82 18.61 -0.82
C GLY A 43 3.47 17.86 -1.99
N ASP A 44 4.22 18.60 -2.81
CA ASP A 44 4.90 18.11 -4.01
C ASP A 44 5.84 16.91 -3.73
N VAL A 45 6.45 16.87 -2.55
CA VAL A 45 7.35 15.76 -2.16
C VAL A 45 6.56 14.45 -1.97
N ALA A 46 5.33 14.53 -1.46
CA ALA A 46 4.47 13.36 -1.33
C ALA A 46 4.00 12.87 -2.71
N GLU A 47 3.66 13.79 -3.61
CA GLU A 47 3.21 13.46 -4.97
C GLU A 47 4.34 12.78 -5.77
N ALA A 48 5.56 13.34 -5.74
CA ALA A 48 6.72 12.74 -6.39
C ALA A 48 7.08 11.37 -5.79
N ALA A 49 6.98 11.21 -4.46
CA ALA A 49 7.21 9.93 -3.82
C ALA A 49 6.17 8.87 -4.23
N GLU A 50 4.90 9.27 -4.37
CA GLU A 50 3.83 8.39 -4.83
C GLU A 50 4.07 7.94 -6.29
N GLU A 51 4.51 8.85 -7.16
CA GLU A 51 4.87 8.53 -8.54
C GLU A 51 5.99 7.49 -8.61
N ILE A 52 7.09 7.72 -7.88
CA ILE A 52 8.23 6.78 -7.84
C ILE A 52 7.79 5.39 -7.34
N ILE A 53 6.94 5.33 -6.32
CA ILE A 53 6.42 4.07 -5.79
C ILE A 53 5.59 3.34 -6.86
N ARG A 54 4.71 4.06 -7.56
CA ARG A 54 3.86 3.48 -8.63
C ARG A 54 4.69 2.96 -9.79
N GLU A 55 5.70 3.72 -10.22
CA GLU A 55 6.63 3.29 -11.27
C GLU A 55 7.39 2.04 -10.85
N THR A 56 7.95 2.02 -9.64
CA THR A 56 8.69 0.87 -9.10
C THR A 56 7.79 -0.38 -9.00
N CYS A 57 6.55 -0.23 -8.51
CA CYS A 57 5.60 -1.35 -8.44
C CYS A 57 5.26 -1.89 -9.84
N LYS A 58 5.11 -1.02 -10.83
CA LYS A 58 4.86 -1.42 -12.22
C LYS A 58 6.04 -2.18 -12.81
N GLU A 59 7.27 -1.76 -12.55
CA GLU A 59 8.49 -2.46 -12.99
C GLU A 59 8.62 -3.84 -12.35
N LEU A 60 8.19 -3.99 -11.11
CA LEU A 60 8.25 -5.25 -10.35
C LEU A 60 7.04 -6.18 -10.57
N ASP A 61 6.07 -5.81 -11.41
CA ASP A 61 4.82 -6.55 -11.61
C ASP A 61 4.06 -6.78 -10.28
N ILE A 62 3.96 -5.71 -9.47
CA ILE A 62 3.26 -5.70 -8.19
C ILE A 62 1.99 -4.86 -8.31
N ASP A 63 0.84 -5.48 -8.04
CA ASP A 63 -0.45 -4.80 -8.00
C ASP A 63 -0.66 -4.05 -6.69
N ILE A 64 -0.98 -2.75 -6.80
CA ILE A 64 -1.34 -1.90 -5.66
C ILE A 64 -2.84 -2.05 -5.39
N ILE A 65 -3.19 -2.72 -4.28
CA ILE A 65 -4.58 -3.01 -3.91
C ILE A 65 -5.24 -1.80 -3.21
N ASP A 66 -4.55 -1.22 -2.24
CA ASP A 66 -4.97 0.00 -1.56
C ASP A 66 -3.90 1.07 -1.76
N LYS A 67 -4.34 2.32 -1.94
CA LYS A 67 -3.43 3.41 -2.29
C LYS A 67 -2.46 3.67 -1.13
N PRO A 68 -1.19 4.01 -1.42
CA PRO A 68 -0.25 4.44 -0.39
C PRO A 68 -0.74 5.76 0.22
N PHE A 69 -1.49 5.67 1.33
CA PHE A 69 -2.03 6.83 2.01
C PHE A 69 -0.90 7.48 2.83
N PHE A 70 -0.14 8.39 2.23
CA PHE A 70 0.63 9.36 3.01
C PHE A 70 -0.38 10.22 3.78
N ARG A 71 -0.79 9.77 4.97
CA ARG A 71 -1.81 10.43 5.78
C ARG A 71 -1.34 11.85 6.10
N LYS A 72 -1.98 12.86 5.51
CA LYS A 72 -1.81 14.27 5.92
C LYS A 72 -2.05 14.44 7.43
N GLU A 73 -2.88 13.57 8.02
CA GLU A 73 -3.28 13.62 9.43
C GLU A 73 -2.29 13.00 10.43
N SER A 74 -1.32 12.16 10.03
CA SER A 74 -0.46 11.47 11.01
C SER A 74 0.71 12.32 11.53
N PHE A 75 0.82 13.57 11.09
CA PHE A 75 1.89 14.48 11.52
C PHE A 75 1.39 15.74 12.24
N THR A 76 0.11 15.89 12.55
CA THR A 76 -0.42 17.04 13.34
C THR A 76 -0.69 16.66 14.79
N LYS A 77 0.37 16.35 15.55
CA LYS A 77 0.44 16.35 17.02
C LYS A 77 1.92 16.68 17.33
N GLU A 78 2.33 17.67 18.12
CA GLU A 78 1.75 18.58 19.10
C GLU A 78 2.51 19.92 18.97
N THR A 79 1.85 21.05 19.28
CA THR A 79 2.47 22.30 19.74
C THR A 79 2.02 22.48 21.18
#